data_AF-A0A834ZNW7-F1
#
_entry.id   AF-A0A834ZNW7-F1
#
_cell.length_a   1.000
_cell.length_b   1.000
_cell.length_c   1.000
_cell.angle_alpha   90.00
_cell.angle_beta   90.00
_cell.angle_gamma   90.00
#
_symmetry.space_group_name_H-M   'P 1'
#
loop_
_entity.id
_entity.type
_entity.pdbx_description
1 polymer ?
#
loop_
_entity_poly.entity_id
_entity_poly.type
_entity_poly.pdbx_seq_one_letter_code
_entity_poly.pdbx_strand_id
1 'polypeptide(L)'
;MNSRKAFLLKFLVFLFALNSISLYLYFSSHPDYFRPKSQTENRHFVTETRKHPTENRQYHPVPVSFHRKPWPILPSYLPWSLNPNVSAKSCEGYFGNGFNRRIDLLRSPPDIPRRSPSYAGTGTGGGGGGWFRCFYSETLESSICEGGSVQMNPEKIRMSIGGERLDSVIGREEEDELPSFDLGAFKIEVDGRLDQGGSGRKLVNGEFLDRFVPVGAIQRHTMRGLLDSIQLVGPDEFKCSQWVEEPTLLVTRFEYANLFHTITDWYSAYVASRVTGLPNRPHLIFVDGHCKVYVLNLA
;
A
#
# COMPACT_ATOMS: atom_id res chain seq x y z
N MET A 1 -28.03 -35.81 33.75
CA MET A 1 -27.06 -35.34 32.73
C MET A 1 -25.98 -36.39 32.56
N ASN A 2 -25.73 -36.87 31.33
CA ASN A 2 -24.90 -38.06 31.08
C ASN A 2 -23.45 -37.83 31.56
N SER A 3 -22.84 -38.78 32.28
CA SER A 3 -21.51 -38.63 32.93
C SER A 3 -20.42 -38.10 31.98
N ARG A 4 -20.44 -38.56 30.72
CA ARG A 4 -19.56 -38.06 29.64
C ARG A 4 -19.78 -36.59 29.28
N LYS A 5 -21.02 -36.11 29.28
CA LYS A 5 -21.35 -34.69 28.99
C LYS A 5 -20.90 -33.79 30.14
N ALA A 6 -21.01 -34.25 31.39
CA ALA A 6 -20.50 -33.53 32.54
C ALA A 6 -18.97 -33.44 32.55
N PHE A 7 -18.27 -34.50 32.11
CA PHE A 7 -16.82 -34.49 31.96
C PHE A 7 -16.35 -33.52 30.85
N LEU A 8 -16.99 -33.57 29.67
CA LEU A 8 -16.70 -32.64 28.57
C LEU A 8 -16.93 -31.18 28.94
N LEU A 9 -18.02 -30.87 29.65
CA LEU A 9 -18.30 -29.52 30.11
C LEU A 9 -17.23 -29.02 31.08
N LYS A 10 -16.82 -29.85 32.05
CA LYS A 10 -15.74 -29.51 33.00
C LYS A 10 -14.42 -29.29 32.28
N PHE A 11 -14.11 -30.11 31.27
CA PHE A 11 -12.90 -29.96 30.47
C PHE A 11 -12.90 -28.67 29.65
N LEU A 12 -14.03 -28.33 29.00
CA LEU A 12 -14.16 -27.07 28.26
C LEU A 12 -14.06 -25.84 29.17
N VAL A 13 -14.70 -25.86 30.34
CA VAL A 13 -14.59 -24.78 31.34
C VAL A 13 -13.15 -24.65 31.84
N PHE A 14 -12.47 -25.78 32.08
CA PHE A 14 -11.07 -25.77 32.47
C PHE A 14 -10.16 -25.16 31.40
N LEU A 15 -10.33 -25.53 30.13
CA LEU A 15 -9.57 -24.96 29.01
C LEU A 15 -9.84 -23.46 28.84
N PHE A 16 -11.08 -23.03 29.00
CA PHE A 16 -11.47 -21.62 28.93
C PHE A 16 -10.83 -20.82 30.08
N ALA A 17 -10.87 -21.35 31.30
CA ALA A 17 -10.22 -20.74 32.46
C ALA A 17 -8.70 -20.66 32.28
N LEU A 18 -8.08 -21.75 31.80
CA LEU A 18 -6.64 -21.79 31.53
C LEU A 18 -6.24 -20.72 30.50
N ASN A 19 -6.96 -20.64 29.38
CA ASN A 19 -6.70 -19.60 28.35
C ASN A 19 -6.89 -18.19 28.91
N SER A 20 -7.95 -17.95 29.67
CA SER A 20 -8.25 -16.64 30.25
C SER A 20 -7.18 -16.21 31.25
N ILE A 21 -6.71 -17.13 32.09
CA ILE A 21 -5.62 -16.88 33.05
C ILE A 21 -4.30 -16.65 32.33
N SER A 22 -3.97 -17.45 31.31
CA SER A 22 -2.76 -17.25 30.51
C SER A 22 -2.75 -15.88 29.82
N LEU A 23 -3.87 -15.46 29.22
CA LEU A 23 -4.03 -14.12 28.65
C LEU A 23 -3.91 -13.03 29.71
N TYR A 24 -4.57 -13.18 30.85
CA TYR A 24 -4.50 -12.22 31.95
C TYR A 24 -3.06 -12.05 32.47
N LEU A 25 -2.34 -13.15 32.68
CA LEU A 25 -0.93 -13.11 33.11
C LEU A 25 -0.02 -12.51 32.04
N TYR A 26 -0.26 -12.80 30.75
CA TYR A 26 0.48 -12.20 29.65
C TYR A 26 0.33 -10.66 29.63
N PHE A 27 -0.91 -10.15 29.76
CA PHE A 27 -1.15 -8.71 29.79
C PHE A 27 -0.72 -8.05 31.10
N SER A 28 -0.82 -8.74 32.24
CA SER A 28 -0.43 -8.19 33.55
C SER A 28 1.09 -8.15 33.76
N SER A 29 1.84 -9.05 33.14
CA SER A 29 3.31 -9.09 33.20
C SER A 29 4.00 -8.10 32.25
N HIS A 30 3.24 -7.46 31.36
CA HIS A 30 3.73 -6.41 30.47
C HIS A 30 2.95 -5.08 30.68
N PRO A 31 3.02 -4.46 31.87
CA PRO A 31 2.30 -3.22 32.18
C PRO A 31 2.75 -2.01 31.33
N ASP A 32 3.89 -2.12 30.63
CA ASP A 32 4.41 -1.07 29.76
C ASP A 32 3.58 -0.85 28.47
N TYR A 33 2.59 -1.71 28.16
CA TYR A 33 1.71 -1.53 27.00
C TYR A 33 0.61 -0.48 27.20
N PHE A 34 0.30 -0.06 28.45
CA PHE A 34 -0.78 0.88 28.74
C PHE A 34 -0.35 2.19 29.39
N ARG A 35 0.97 2.45 29.53
CA ARG A 35 1.44 3.74 30.05
C ARG A 35 1.85 4.65 28.88
N PRO A 36 1.07 5.71 28.53
CA PRO A 36 1.63 6.80 27.77
C PRO A 36 2.73 7.40 28.65
N LYS A 37 4.00 7.27 28.24
CA LYS A 37 5.08 8.02 28.89
C LYS A 37 4.81 9.50 28.65
N SER A 38 4.32 10.16 29.69
CA SER A 38 4.29 11.61 29.81
C SER A 38 5.70 12.14 29.57
N GLN A 39 5.82 13.02 28.58
CA GLN A 39 7.02 13.79 28.32
C GLN A 39 7.34 14.68 29.53
N THR A 40 8.25 14.25 30.40
CA THR A 40 9.09 15.19 31.16
C THR A 40 10.34 14.49 31.68
N GLU A 41 11.44 15.24 31.67
CA GLU A 41 12.74 15.00 32.32
C GLU A 41 13.83 14.29 31.51
N ASN A 42 14.55 15.14 30.76
CA ASN A 42 16.00 15.08 30.62
C ASN A 42 16.69 14.95 31.99
N ARG A 43 17.69 14.07 32.09
CA ARG A 43 19.07 14.43 32.49
C ARG A 43 20.02 13.22 32.47
N HIS A 44 21.14 13.42 31.78
CA HIS A 44 22.49 12.87 31.99
C HIS A 44 22.66 11.38 32.34
N PHE A 45 23.30 10.64 31.42
CA PHE A 45 24.57 9.96 31.73
C PHE A 45 25.43 9.83 30.45
N VAL A 46 26.62 10.45 30.51
CA VAL A 46 27.78 10.31 29.61
C VAL A 46 28.71 9.32 30.33
N THR A 47 29.14 8.21 29.73
CA THR A 47 30.46 7.89 29.11
C THR A 47 30.34 6.40 28.64
N GLU A 48 31.03 5.80 27.67
CA GLU A 48 32.28 6.07 26.96
C GLU A 48 32.36 5.15 25.71
N THR A 49 32.82 5.73 24.59
CA THR A 49 33.69 5.16 23.53
C THR A 49 33.50 3.74 22.96
N ARG A 50 33.09 3.68 21.68
CA ARG A 50 33.97 3.22 20.58
C ARG A 50 33.57 3.86 19.23
N LYS A 51 34.50 4.63 18.64
CA LYS A 51 34.46 5.28 17.31
C LYS A 51 34.75 4.23 16.22
N HIS A 52 34.09 4.14 15.07
CA HIS A 52 34.20 4.94 13.82
C HIS A 52 33.37 4.23 12.69
N PRO A 53 33.06 4.84 11.50
CA PRO A 53 32.42 6.13 11.23
C PRO A 53 31.27 6.09 10.17
N THR A 54 30.19 6.84 10.48
CA THR A 54 29.35 7.72 9.63
C THR A 54 28.57 7.19 8.42
N GLU A 55 27.35 6.71 8.68
CA GLU A 55 26.14 7.10 7.93
C GLU A 55 25.37 8.14 8.77
N ASN A 56 25.03 9.30 8.20
CA ASN A 56 24.15 10.26 8.86
C ASN A 56 23.15 10.82 7.85
N ARG A 57 22.02 10.12 7.68
CA ARG A 57 20.74 10.74 7.35
C ARG A 57 19.77 10.40 8.47
N GLN A 58 19.76 11.27 9.48
CA GLN A 58 18.68 11.34 10.46
C GLN A 58 17.38 11.60 9.71
N TYR A 59 16.58 10.56 9.54
CA TYR A 59 15.15 10.71 9.28
C TYR A 59 14.54 11.36 10.51
N HIS A 60 14.40 12.68 10.48
CA HIS A 60 13.46 13.36 11.36
C HIS A 60 12.05 13.09 10.81
N PRO A 61 11.18 12.34 11.52
CA PRO A 61 9.78 12.27 11.12
C PRO A 61 9.16 13.64 11.38
N VAL A 62 8.92 14.40 10.31
CA VAL A 62 8.05 15.58 10.37
C VAL A 62 6.68 15.09 10.83
N PRO A 63 6.12 15.62 11.95
CA PRO A 63 4.81 15.19 12.42
C PRO A 63 3.77 15.87 11.53
N VAL A 64 3.46 15.25 10.39
CA VAL A 64 2.27 15.60 9.65
C VAL A 64 1.10 15.00 10.40
N SER A 65 0.28 15.87 11.01
CA SER A 65 -0.95 15.50 11.70
C SER A 65 -1.96 14.95 10.70
N PHE A 66 -1.83 13.68 10.34
CA PHE A 66 -2.83 12.99 9.53
C PHE A 66 -3.97 12.53 10.45
N HIS A 67 -5.21 12.89 10.12
CA HIS A 67 -6.43 12.43 10.82
C HIS A 67 -6.71 10.93 10.66
N ARG A 68 -5.72 10.13 10.27
CA ARG A 68 -5.89 8.71 9.91
C ARG A 68 -5.48 7.80 11.04
N LYS A 69 -6.17 6.66 11.13
CA LYS A 69 -5.87 5.64 12.14
C LYS A 69 -4.44 5.12 11.95
N PRO A 70 -3.60 5.13 12.97
CA PRO A 70 -2.29 4.51 12.90
C PRO A 70 -2.41 2.99 12.74
N TRP A 71 -1.34 2.37 12.29
CA TRP A 71 -1.21 0.92 12.39
C TRP A 71 -1.07 0.52 13.87
N PRO A 72 -1.63 -0.63 14.29
CA PRO A 72 -1.39 -1.12 15.63
C PRO A 72 0.11 -1.41 15.81
N ILE A 73 0.63 -1.15 17.01
CA ILE A 73 2.05 -1.34 17.32
C ILE A 73 2.28 -2.82 17.63
N LEU A 74 2.34 -3.66 16.60
CA LEU A 74 2.80 -5.06 16.72
C LEU A 74 4.11 -5.22 15.93
N PRO A 75 5.01 -6.14 16.33
CA PRO A 75 6.28 -6.36 15.63
C PRO A 75 6.13 -6.65 14.14
N SER A 76 5.03 -7.28 13.73
CA SER A 76 4.69 -7.49 12.31
C SER A 76 4.51 -6.18 11.54
N TYR A 77 4.12 -5.08 12.21
CA TYR A 77 3.98 -3.76 11.60
C TYR A 77 5.28 -2.95 11.54
N LEU A 78 6.43 -3.50 11.94
CA LEU A 78 7.68 -2.84 11.61
C LEU A 78 7.85 -2.82 10.07
N PRO A 79 8.29 -1.70 9.47
CA PRO A 79 8.54 -1.64 8.03
C PRO A 79 9.52 -2.74 7.61
N TRP A 80 9.29 -3.32 6.45
CA TRP A 80 10.21 -4.32 5.91
C TRP A 80 11.50 -3.63 5.47
N SER A 81 12.63 -4.26 5.79
CA SER A 81 13.95 -3.73 5.43
C SER A 81 14.27 -4.10 3.99
N LEU A 82 14.72 -3.14 3.19
CA LEU A 82 15.25 -3.40 1.86
C LEU A 82 16.63 -4.04 1.99
N ASN A 83 16.65 -5.36 2.17
CA ASN A 83 17.89 -6.13 2.18
C ASN A 83 18.13 -6.77 0.80
N PRO A 84 19.09 -6.26 0.00
CA PRO A 84 19.34 -6.78 -1.35
C PRO A 84 19.88 -8.22 -1.35
N ASN A 85 20.36 -8.71 -0.21
CA ASN A 85 21.00 -10.03 -0.08
C ASN A 85 20.02 -11.15 0.30
N VAL A 86 18.70 -10.88 0.34
CA VAL A 86 17.70 -11.92 0.58
C VAL A 86 17.71 -12.89 -0.60
N SER A 87 17.99 -14.16 -0.32
CA SER A 87 17.96 -15.21 -1.32
C SER A 87 16.51 -15.49 -1.76
N ALA A 88 16.33 -15.74 -3.06
CA ALA A 88 15.05 -16.15 -3.61
C ALA A 88 14.59 -17.46 -2.96
N LYS A 89 13.28 -17.60 -2.75
CA LYS A 89 12.62 -18.79 -2.16
C LYS A 89 13.04 -19.09 -0.70
N SER A 90 13.63 -18.11 0.00
CA SER A 90 13.84 -18.20 1.45
C SER A 90 12.58 -17.81 2.23
N CYS A 91 12.52 -18.14 3.53
CA CYS A 91 11.44 -17.70 4.41
C CYS A 91 11.27 -16.17 4.39
N GLU A 92 12.39 -15.43 4.42
CA GLU A 92 12.40 -13.96 4.30
C GLU A 92 11.87 -13.47 2.95
N GLY A 93 12.14 -14.23 1.88
CA GLY A 93 11.62 -13.97 0.55
C GLY A 93 10.08 -14.05 0.48
N TYR A 94 9.46 -14.97 1.22
CA TYR A 94 8.00 -15.14 1.26
C TYR A 94 7.29 -14.23 2.25
N PHE A 95 7.91 -13.90 3.39
CA PHE A 95 7.25 -13.25 4.53
C PHE A 95 7.77 -11.86 4.89
N GLY A 96 8.42 -11.17 3.96
CA GLY A 96 8.68 -9.76 4.14
C GLY A 96 9.70 -9.16 3.22
N ASN A 97 10.96 -9.44 3.50
CA ASN A 97 12.09 -8.76 2.89
C ASN A 97 12.36 -9.21 1.43
N GLY A 98 11.47 -10.01 0.84
CA GLY A 98 11.56 -10.46 -0.54
C GLY A 98 11.37 -9.38 -1.60
N PHE A 99 10.80 -8.22 -1.26
CA PHE A 99 10.70 -7.06 -2.17
C PHE A 99 12.01 -6.25 -2.20
N ASN A 100 13.10 -6.92 -2.53
CA ASN A 100 14.47 -6.41 -2.38
C ASN A 100 15.01 -5.70 -3.62
N ARG A 101 14.33 -5.79 -4.77
CA ARG A 101 14.75 -5.17 -6.03
C ARG A 101 13.98 -3.88 -6.27
N ARG A 102 14.58 -2.74 -5.91
CA ARG A 102 14.04 -1.41 -6.18
C ARG A 102 14.34 -0.97 -7.62
N ILE A 103 13.30 -0.46 -8.29
CA ILE A 103 13.36 0.05 -9.66
C ILE A 103 12.75 1.45 -9.66
N ASP A 104 13.56 2.49 -9.86
CA ASP A 104 13.08 3.86 -10.02
C ASP A 104 12.80 4.14 -11.50
N LEU A 105 11.52 4.18 -11.88
CA LEU A 105 11.07 4.45 -13.26
C LEU A 105 11.07 5.95 -13.57
N LEU A 106 10.75 6.77 -12.57
CA LEU A 106 10.81 8.21 -12.64
C LEU A 106 11.35 8.74 -11.31
N ARG A 107 12.49 9.42 -11.35
CA ARG A 107 13.13 9.97 -10.15
C ARG A 107 12.63 11.40 -9.91
N SER A 108 12.28 11.71 -8.67
CA SER A 108 12.13 13.10 -8.26
C SER A 108 13.46 13.84 -8.47
N PRO A 109 13.44 15.09 -8.94
CA PRO A 109 14.60 15.96 -8.85
C PRO A 109 15.10 15.99 -7.38
N PRO A 110 16.41 16.00 -7.12
CA PRO A 110 16.94 16.12 -5.77
C PRO A 110 16.41 17.40 -5.12
N ASP A 111 15.96 17.29 -3.87
CA ASP A 111 15.31 18.32 -3.07
C ASP A 111 16.02 19.68 -3.18
N ILE A 112 15.44 20.59 -3.96
CA ILE A 112 15.58 22.01 -3.65
C ILE A 112 14.63 22.24 -2.46
N PRO A 113 15.09 22.77 -1.32
CA PRO A 113 14.27 22.91 -0.12
C PRO A 113 12.95 23.58 -0.46
N ARG A 114 11.83 22.88 -0.22
CA ARG A 114 10.47 23.43 -0.27
C ARG A 114 10.46 24.70 0.56
N ARG A 115 10.50 25.87 -0.07
CA ARG A 115 10.25 27.12 0.63
C ARG A 115 8.83 27.05 1.18
N SER A 116 8.72 27.37 2.46
CA SER A 116 7.50 27.42 3.26
C SER A 116 6.29 28.01 2.51
N PRO A 117 5.06 27.64 2.88
CA PRO A 117 3.85 28.19 2.31
C PRO A 117 3.68 29.63 2.81
N SER A 118 4.21 30.60 2.09
CA SER A 118 3.90 32.01 2.31
C SER A 118 3.44 32.65 1.01
N TYR A 119 2.18 33.07 1.06
CA TYR A 119 1.41 33.86 0.10
C TYR A 119 0.85 33.13 -1.13
N ALA A 120 -0.41 32.69 -0.95
CA ALA A 120 -1.41 32.62 -2.01
C ALA A 120 -1.46 33.99 -2.72
N GLY A 121 -1.12 34.00 -4.01
CA GLY A 121 -1.18 35.20 -4.83
C GLY A 121 -0.23 35.13 -6.00
N THR A 122 -0.55 34.26 -6.98
CA THR A 122 -0.19 34.25 -8.41
C THR A 122 0.17 32.83 -8.91
N GLY A 123 -0.81 32.18 -9.53
CA GLY A 123 -0.78 31.28 -10.70
C GLY A 123 0.40 30.38 -11.11
N THR A 124 1.41 30.11 -10.30
CA THR A 124 2.47 29.15 -10.66
C THR A 124 2.90 28.33 -9.45
N GLY A 125 2.26 27.17 -9.26
CA GLY A 125 2.57 26.20 -8.22
C GLY A 125 3.99 25.66 -8.38
N GLY A 126 4.87 26.01 -7.45
CA GLY A 126 6.28 25.67 -7.50
C GLY A 126 6.56 24.20 -7.16
N GLY A 127 7.20 23.52 -8.10
CA GLY A 127 8.51 22.92 -7.85
C GLY A 127 8.54 21.54 -7.20
N GLY A 128 8.12 20.52 -7.94
CA GLY A 128 8.47 19.13 -7.67
C GLY A 128 7.82 18.21 -8.70
N GLY A 129 8.55 17.87 -9.76
CA GLY A 129 8.07 16.88 -10.73
C GLY A 129 7.68 15.58 -10.03
N GLY A 130 6.75 14.85 -10.63
CA GLY A 130 6.30 13.56 -10.15
C GLY A 130 7.43 12.52 -10.13
N TRP A 131 7.16 11.43 -9.43
CA TRP A 131 8.09 10.32 -9.30
C TRP A 131 7.33 9.00 -9.28
N PHE A 132 7.99 7.92 -9.66
CA PHE A 132 7.40 6.59 -9.68
C PHE A 132 8.49 5.54 -9.48
N ARG A 133 8.25 4.59 -8.58
CA ARG A 133 9.16 3.47 -8.32
C ARG A 133 8.38 2.21 -7.99
N CYS A 134 9.04 1.08 -8.20
CA CYS A 134 8.53 -0.24 -7.84
C CYS A 134 9.55 -1.01 -7.03
N PHE A 135 9.05 -1.93 -6.22
CA PHE A 135 9.81 -2.94 -5.49
C PHE A 135 9.35 -4.29 -6.01
N TYR A 136 10.28 -5.07 -6.57
CA TYR A 136 10.01 -6.38 -7.13
C TYR A 136 10.47 -7.48 -6.18
N SER A 137 9.65 -8.51 -6.05
CA SER A 137 10.01 -9.76 -5.39
C SER A 137 10.16 -10.89 -6.41
N GLU A 138 11.36 -11.45 -6.50
CA GLU A 138 11.61 -12.64 -7.32
C GLU A 138 10.96 -13.89 -6.73
N THR A 139 10.80 -13.94 -5.41
CA THR A 139 10.18 -15.10 -4.73
C THR A 139 8.67 -15.16 -5.01
N LEU A 140 8.00 -14.01 -5.00
CA LEU A 140 6.55 -13.92 -5.22
C LEU A 140 6.18 -13.60 -6.67
N GLU A 141 7.18 -13.36 -7.53
CA GLU A 141 7.01 -12.89 -8.91
C GLU A 141 6.04 -11.70 -9.00
N SER A 142 6.14 -10.78 -8.04
CA SER A 142 5.18 -9.69 -7.82
C SER A 142 5.86 -8.37 -7.53
N SER A 143 5.14 -7.27 -7.78
CA SER A 143 5.63 -5.90 -7.63
C SER A 143 4.71 -5.07 -6.75
N ILE A 144 5.32 -4.19 -5.94
CA ILE A 144 4.62 -3.09 -5.27
C ILE A 144 5.15 -1.79 -5.84
N CYS A 145 4.27 -0.96 -6.41
CA CYS A 145 4.64 0.32 -7.00
C CYS A 145 3.99 1.48 -6.26
N GLU A 146 4.69 2.61 -6.21
CA GLU A 146 4.20 3.86 -5.65
C GLU A 146 4.72 5.05 -6.47
N GLY A 147 3.96 6.14 -6.44
CA GLY A 147 4.33 7.36 -7.13
C GLY A 147 3.73 8.60 -6.48
N GLY A 148 4.33 9.74 -6.78
CA GLY A 148 3.88 11.07 -6.37
C GLY A 148 3.56 11.94 -7.58
N SER A 149 2.66 12.92 -7.38
CA SER A 149 2.04 13.72 -8.46
C SER A 149 1.43 12.82 -9.54
N VAL A 150 0.60 11.88 -9.10
CA VAL A 150 -0.16 10.96 -9.97
C VAL A 150 -1.59 11.45 -10.08
N GLN A 151 -2.07 11.66 -11.29
CA GLN A 151 -3.45 11.97 -11.62
C GLN A 151 -4.15 10.72 -12.14
N MET A 152 -5.36 10.45 -11.67
CA MET A 152 -6.27 9.43 -12.19
C MET A 152 -7.39 10.11 -13.00
N ASN A 153 -7.68 9.60 -14.19
CA ASN A 153 -8.82 10.01 -15.01
C ASN A 153 -9.83 8.86 -15.11
N PRO A 154 -10.94 8.89 -14.34
CA PRO A 154 -11.96 7.85 -14.35
C PRO A 154 -12.63 7.63 -15.72
N GLU A 155 -12.74 8.66 -16.57
CA GLU A 155 -13.39 8.55 -17.88
C GLU A 155 -12.62 7.65 -18.86
N LYS A 156 -11.33 7.40 -18.57
CA LYS A 156 -10.44 6.52 -19.33
C LYS A 156 -10.29 5.14 -18.71
N ILE A 157 -11.12 4.81 -17.72
CA ILE A 157 -11.17 3.52 -17.05
C ILE A 157 -12.54 2.91 -17.34
N ARG A 158 -12.56 1.87 -18.20
CA ARG A 158 -13.78 1.17 -18.55
C ARG A 158 -13.95 -0.05 -17.66
N MET A 159 -15.05 -0.08 -16.93
CA MET A 159 -15.57 -1.20 -16.15
C MET A 159 -17.02 -0.89 -15.81
N SER A 160 -17.74 -1.88 -15.32
CA SER A 160 -19.01 -1.65 -14.65
C SER A 160 -18.83 -0.75 -13.42
N ILE A 161 -19.92 -0.09 -13.04
CA ILE A 161 -19.89 0.99 -12.02
C ILE A 161 -19.50 0.43 -10.65
N GLY A 162 -19.89 -0.81 -10.34
CA GLY A 162 -19.73 -1.39 -9.02
C GLY A 162 -20.67 -0.78 -7.98
N GLY A 163 -20.77 -1.43 -6.83
CA GLY A 163 -21.71 -1.08 -5.76
C GLY A 163 -23.19 -1.31 -6.10
N GLU A 164 -23.47 -1.83 -7.30
CA GLU A 164 -24.80 -2.22 -7.75
C GLU A 164 -25.37 -3.35 -6.88
N ARG A 165 -26.69 -3.55 -6.93
CA ARG A 165 -27.31 -4.65 -6.19
C ARG A 165 -26.90 -5.99 -6.81
N LEU A 166 -26.57 -6.98 -5.99
CA LEU A 166 -26.25 -8.33 -6.49
C LEU A 166 -27.32 -8.85 -7.47
N ASP A 167 -28.61 -8.73 -7.13
CA ASP A 167 -29.73 -9.18 -7.95
C ASP A 167 -29.85 -8.49 -9.32
N SER A 168 -29.30 -7.27 -9.49
CA SER A 168 -29.29 -6.58 -10.79
C SER A 168 -28.11 -6.97 -11.68
N VAL A 169 -27.13 -7.71 -11.16
CA VAL A 169 -25.88 -8.01 -11.86
C VAL A 169 -25.52 -9.50 -11.86
N ILE A 170 -26.44 -10.37 -11.43
CA ILE A 170 -26.26 -11.83 -11.51
C ILE A 170 -26.02 -12.23 -12.96
N GLY A 171 -24.94 -12.97 -13.19
CA GLY A 171 -24.57 -13.45 -14.54
C GLY A 171 -23.80 -12.43 -15.38
N ARG A 172 -23.34 -11.32 -14.80
CA ARG A 172 -22.35 -10.45 -15.42
C ARG A 172 -21.03 -11.21 -15.59
N GLU A 173 -20.37 -11.00 -16.73
CA GLU A 173 -19.06 -11.59 -17.01
C GLU A 173 -17.97 -10.87 -16.22
N GLU A 174 -16.92 -11.61 -15.82
CA GLU A 174 -15.81 -11.07 -15.03
C GLU A 174 -15.11 -9.91 -15.76
N GLU A 175 -15.03 -9.97 -17.09
CA GLU A 175 -14.40 -8.95 -17.93
C GLU A 175 -15.08 -7.58 -17.87
N ASP A 176 -16.39 -7.56 -17.56
CA ASP A 176 -17.17 -6.34 -17.36
C ASP A 176 -16.94 -5.74 -15.97
N GLU A 177 -16.51 -6.53 -14.98
CA GLU A 177 -16.18 -6.05 -13.63
C GLU A 177 -14.72 -5.59 -13.53
N LEU A 178 -13.83 -6.16 -14.33
CA LEU A 178 -12.42 -5.82 -14.31
C LEU A 178 -12.09 -4.56 -15.13
N PRO A 179 -11.26 -3.63 -14.60
CA PRO A 179 -10.90 -2.39 -15.29
C PRO A 179 -10.10 -2.61 -16.57
N SER A 180 -10.46 -1.86 -17.61
CA SER A 180 -9.68 -1.65 -18.83
C SER A 180 -9.18 -0.21 -18.82
N PHE A 181 -7.89 0.00 -19.02
CA PHE A 181 -7.27 1.31 -18.93
C PHE A 181 -6.87 1.80 -20.32
N ASP A 182 -7.41 2.95 -20.72
CA ASP A 182 -6.95 3.66 -21.91
C ASP A 182 -5.71 4.51 -21.62
N LEU A 183 -4.93 4.83 -22.65
CA LEU A 183 -3.76 5.71 -22.49
C LEU A 183 -4.13 7.03 -21.82
N GLY A 184 -3.43 7.34 -20.72
CA GLY A 184 -3.68 8.52 -19.89
C GLY A 184 -4.81 8.35 -18.87
N ALA A 185 -5.27 7.11 -18.61
CA ALA A 185 -6.06 6.79 -17.41
C ALA A 185 -5.32 7.16 -16.13
N PHE A 186 -3.99 7.05 -16.16
CA PHE A 186 -3.11 7.64 -15.17
C PHE A 186 -2.11 8.57 -15.85
N LYS A 187 -1.80 9.68 -15.18
CA LYS A 187 -0.82 10.67 -15.62
C LYS A 187 0.15 10.99 -14.50
N ILE A 188 1.40 11.26 -14.82
CA ILE A 188 2.40 11.74 -13.88
C ILE A 188 3.01 13.04 -14.40
N GLU A 189 3.01 14.06 -13.56
CA GLU A 189 3.62 15.34 -13.88
C GLU A 189 5.13 15.18 -14.04
N VAL A 190 5.71 15.74 -15.10
CA VAL A 190 7.16 15.83 -15.29
C VAL A 190 7.56 17.27 -15.58
N ASP A 191 8.75 17.66 -15.12
CA ASP A 191 9.31 18.96 -15.47
C ASP A 191 9.54 18.99 -17.00
N GLY A 192 9.07 20.06 -17.66
CA GLY A 192 9.22 20.26 -19.10
C GLY A 192 10.68 20.30 -19.57
N ARG A 193 11.64 20.35 -18.65
CA ARG A 193 13.09 20.26 -18.92
C ARG A 193 13.62 18.83 -19.04
N LEU A 194 12.87 17.83 -18.59
CA LEU A 194 13.37 16.46 -18.37
C LEU A 194 13.20 15.49 -19.53
N ASP A 195 12.83 15.91 -20.74
CA ASP A 195 13.24 15.21 -21.97
C ASP A 195 12.80 15.94 -23.25
N GLN A 196 13.72 16.06 -24.20
CA GLN A 196 13.48 16.41 -25.61
C GLN A 196 12.65 15.32 -26.36
N GLY A 197 11.93 14.47 -25.63
CA GLY A 197 11.13 13.33 -26.10
C GLY A 197 9.62 13.44 -25.85
N GLY A 198 9.12 14.62 -25.47
CA GLY A 198 7.71 15.00 -25.59
C GLY A 198 6.78 14.66 -24.42
N SER A 199 5.98 15.66 -24.01
CA SER A 199 4.72 15.46 -23.29
C SER A 199 3.90 14.38 -24.03
N GLY A 200 3.35 13.42 -23.29
CA GLY A 200 2.47 12.39 -23.85
C GLY A 200 3.10 10.99 -24.04
N ARG A 201 4.37 10.79 -23.68
CA ARG A 201 5.01 9.46 -23.68
C ARG A 201 4.50 8.57 -22.53
N LYS A 202 4.57 7.24 -22.71
CA LYS A 202 4.28 6.26 -21.64
C LYS A 202 5.42 6.21 -20.61
N LEU A 203 5.08 5.90 -19.36
CA LEU A 203 6.07 5.66 -18.29
C LEU A 203 6.93 4.42 -18.54
N VAL A 204 6.30 3.37 -19.09
CA VAL A 204 6.92 2.06 -19.32
C VAL A 204 6.73 1.62 -20.77
N ASN A 205 7.61 0.72 -21.23
CA ASN A 205 7.53 0.10 -22.55
C ASN A 205 7.17 -1.39 -22.44
N GLY A 206 6.96 -2.06 -23.58
CA GLY A 206 6.62 -3.48 -23.63
C GLY A 206 7.66 -4.39 -22.97
N GLU A 207 8.96 -4.12 -23.19
CA GLU A 207 10.06 -4.89 -22.59
C GLU A 207 10.04 -4.84 -21.06
N PHE A 208 9.79 -3.65 -20.48
CA PHE A 208 9.64 -3.51 -19.03
C PHE A 208 8.47 -4.34 -18.53
N LEU A 209 7.32 -4.23 -19.20
CA LEU A 209 6.12 -4.97 -18.81
C LEU A 209 6.36 -6.48 -18.90
N ASP A 210 6.98 -6.99 -19.95
CA ASP A 210 7.27 -8.42 -20.10
C ASP A 210 8.20 -8.97 -19.02
N ARG A 211 9.11 -8.12 -18.52
CA ARG A 211 10.06 -8.52 -17.49
C ARG A 211 9.51 -8.50 -16.07
N PHE A 212 8.65 -7.53 -15.74
CA PHE A 212 8.23 -7.28 -14.35
C PHE A 212 6.74 -7.50 -14.09
N VAL A 213 5.92 -7.51 -15.16
CA VAL A 213 4.49 -7.80 -15.12
C VAL A 213 4.13 -8.68 -16.34
N PRO A 214 4.73 -9.88 -16.44
CA PRO A 214 4.52 -10.76 -17.57
C PRO A 214 3.04 -11.12 -17.72
N VAL A 215 2.63 -11.37 -18.96
CA VAL A 215 1.31 -11.98 -19.22
C VAL A 215 1.40 -13.42 -18.71
N GLY A 216 0.99 -13.64 -17.45
CA GLY A 216 1.01 -14.94 -16.79
C GLY A 216 -0.12 -15.86 -17.28
N ALA A 217 -0.52 -16.81 -16.42
CA ALA A 217 -1.58 -17.78 -16.71
C ALA A 217 -3.02 -17.21 -16.69
N ILE A 218 -3.18 -15.90 -16.47
CA ILE A 218 -4.48 -15.23 -16.39
C ILE A 218 -4.73 -14.51 -17.72
N GLN A 219 -5.91 -14.69 -18.30
CA GLN A 219 -6.24 -14.13 -19.62
C GLN A 219 -6.13 -12.60 -19.68
N ARG A 220 -6.40 -11.90 -18.55
CA ARG A 220 -6.35 -10.44 -18.47
C ARG A 220 -5.71 -9.96 -17.16
N HIS A 221 -4.46 -9.45 -17.26
CA HIS A 221 -3.74 -8.88 -16.13
C HIS A 221 -4.00 -7.36 -16.04
N THR A 222 -5.02 -6.94 -15.29
CA THR A 222 -5.45 -5.53 -15.17
C THR A 222 -4.31 -4.59 -14.79
N MET A 223 -3.41 -5.02 -13.89
CA MET A 223 -2.26 -4.22 -13.48
C MET A 223 -1.26 -3.95 -14.60
N ARG A 224 -1.17 -4.83 -15.60
CA ARG A 224 -0.31 -4.61 -16.77
C ARG A 224 -0.87 -3.47 -17.62
N GLY A 225 -2.18 -3.48 -17.84
CA GLY A 225 -2.89 -2.40 -18.52
C GLY A 225 -2.80 -1.08 -17.76
N LEU A 226 -2.89 -1.12 -16.43
CA LEU A 226 -2.72 0.07 -15.60
C LEU A 226 -1.33 0.70 -15.82
N LEU A 227 -0.25 -0.06 -15.69
CA LEU A 227 1.10 0.47 -15.88
C LEU A 227 1.32 0.98 -17.32
N ASP A 228 0.83 0.24 -18.32
CA ASP A 228 0.91 0.64 -19.74
C ASP A 228 0.13 1.92 -20.05
N SER A 229 -0.91 2.22 -19.26
CA SER A 229 -1.73 3.42 -19.42
C SER A 229 -1.09 4.70 -18.87
N ILE A 230 -0.06 4.58 -18.02
CA ILE A 230 0.53 5.74 -17.34
C ILE A 230 1.25 6.63 -18.36
N GLN A 231 0.78 7.86 -18.48
CA GLN A 231 1.32 8.87 -19.38
C GLN A 231 2.08 9.96 -18.63
N LEU A 232 3.24 10.37 -19.15
CA LEU A 232 4.01 11.48 -18.61
C LEU A 232 3.54 12.78 -19.27
N VAL A 233 3.20 13.78 -18.47
CA VAL A 233 2.61 15.04 -18.95
C VAL A 233 3.29 16.25 -18.31
N GLY A 234 3.32 17.35 -19.05
CA GLY A 234 3.78 18.63 -18.50
C GLY A 234 2.78 19.26 -17.52
N PRO A 235 3.19 20.31 -16.78
CA PRO A 235 2.35 20.99 -15.79
C PRO A 235 1.03 21.54 -16.36
N ASP A 236 1.05 21.99 -17.62
CA ASP A 236 -0.13 22.57 -18.28
C ASP A 236 -1.26 21.56 -18.51
N GLU A 237 -0.92 20.27 -18.60
CA GLU A 237 -1.85 19.15 -18.81
C GLU A 237 -2.23 18.43 -17.50
N PHE A 238 -1.57 18.75 -16.38
CA PHE A 238 -1.77 18.12 -15.08
C PHE A 238 -2.79 18.92 -14.23
N LYS A 239 -4.07 18.85 -14.59
CA LYS A 239 -5.16 19.60 -13.94
C LYS A 239 -6.14 18.68 -13.23
N CYS A 240 -6.16 18.73 -11.89
CA CYS A 240 -7.08 17.93 -11.06
C CYS A 240 -8.25 18.77 -10.55
N SER A 241 -9.46 18.21 -10.58
CA SER A 241 -10.64 18.77 -9.90
C SER A 241 -10.59 18.57 -8.38
N GLN A 242 -9.96 17.48 -7.94
CA GLN A 242 -9.78 17.11 -6.54
C GLN A 242 -8.34 16.67 -6.29
N TRP A 243 -7.81 17.05 -5.13
CA TRP A 243 -6.49 16.64 -4.66
C TRP A 243 -6.64 15.74 -3.42
N VAL A 244 -5.85 14.68 -3.38
CA VAL A 244 -5.71 13.79 -2.22
C VAL A 244 -4.24 13.77 -1.86
N GLU A 245 -3.88 14.37 -0.73
CA GLU A 245 -2.49 14.50 -0.31
C GLU A 245 -2.01 13.26 0.45
N GLU A 246 -2.94 12.56 1.11
CA GLU A 246 -2.61 11.44 1.95
C GLU A 246 -2.53 10.11 1.17
N PRO A 247 -1.69 9.14 1.60
CA PRO A 247 -1.44 7.91 0.86
C PRO A 247 -2.72 7.16 0.48
N THR A 248 -2.85 6.79 -0.79
CA THR A 248 -4.04 6.10 -1.31
C THR A 248 -3.61 4.82 -2.00
N LEU A 249 -4.24 3.72 -1.62
CA LEU A 249 -4.01 2.41 -2.22
C LEU A 249 -5.19 2.10 -3.14
N LEU A 250 -4.88 1.86 -4.41
CA LEU A 250 -5.82 1.38 -5.41
C LEU A 250 -5.89 -0.15 -5.30
N VAL A 251 -7.09 -0.69 -5.18
CA VAL A 251 -7.33 -2.12 -5.01
C VAL A 251 -8.29 -2.58 -6.11
N THR A 252 -7.84 -3.49 -6.96
CA THR A 252 -8.72 -4.24 -7.87
C THR A 252 -8.91 -5.61 -7.26
N ARG A 253 -10.12 -5.92 -6.81
CA ARG A 253 -10.43 -7.24 -6.28
C ARG A 253 -10.63 -8.21 -7.44
N PHE A 254 -10.24 -9.46 -7.20
CA PHE A 254 -10.57 -10.59 -8.08
C PHE A 254 -11.35 -11.58 -7.23
N GLU A 255 -12.68 -11.52 -7.27
CA GLU A 255 -13.51 -12.44 -6.50
C GLU A 255 -13.88 -13.69 -7.30
N TYR A 256 -13.41 -14.83 -6.81
CA TYR A 256 -14.29 -15.99 -6.70
C TYR A 256 -14.92 -15.89 -5.32
N ALA A 257 -16.23 -16.11 -5.16
CA ALA A 257 -16.96 -16.02 -3.89
C ALA A 257 -16.40 -16.99 -2.82
N ASN A 258 -15.24 -16.65 -2.25
CA ASN A 258 -14.40 -17.51 -1.45
C ASN A 258 -13.55 -16.63 -0.52
N LEU A 259 -13.63 -16.94 0.78
CA LEU A 259 -12.91 -16.29 1.87
C LEU A 259 -11.40 -16.14 1.60
N PHE A 260 -10.79 -17.11 0.90
CA PHE A 260 -9.36 -17.07 0.61
C PHE A 260 -8.96 -15.88 -0.27
N HIS A 261 -9.76 -15.53 -1.28
CA HIS A 261 -9.45 -14.39 -2.16
C HIS A 261 -9.58 -13.05 -1.44
N THR A 262 -10.59 -12.91 -0.59
CA THR A 262 -10.72 -11.73 0.27
C THR A 262 -9.50 -11.58 1.19
N ILE A 263 -9.01 -12.67 1.79
CA ILE A 263 -7.83 -12.62 2.65
C ILE A 263 -6.58 -12.24 1.85
N THR A 264 -6.42 -12.75 0.62
CA THR A 264 -5.26 -12.40 -0.22
C THR A 264 -5.25 -10.92 -0.63
N ASP A 265 -6.41 -10.31 -0.87
CA ASP A 265 -6.51 -8.88 -1.18
C ASP A 265 -6.08 -8.02 0.02
N TRP A 266 -6.59 -8.35 1.22
CA TRP A 266 -6.21 -7.66 2.46
C TRP A 266 -4.74 -7.87 2.81
N TYR A 267 -4.22 -9.07 2.57
CA TYR A 267 -2.80 -9.36 2.74
C TYR A 267 -1.97 -8.49 1.78
N SER A 268 -2.36 -8.41 0.51
CA SER A 268 -1.66 -7.59 -0.49
C SER A 268 -1.65 -6.10 -0.10
N ALA A 269 -2.77 -5.58 0.41
CA ALA A 269 -2.84 -4.21 0.93
C ALA A 269 -1.94 -3.98 2.16
N TYR A 270 -1.88 -4.96 3.06
CA TYR A 270 -0.99 -4.93 4.21
C TYR A 270 0.49 -4.93 3.78
N VAL A 271 0.88 -5.83 2.89
CA VAL A 271 2.24 -5.96 2.35
C VAL A 271 2.65 -4.68 1.62
N ALA A 272 1.78 -4.14 0.76
CA ALA A 272 2.01 -2.85 0.09
C ALA A 272 2.34 -1.74 1.10
N SER A 273 1.58 -1.68 2.19
CA SER A 273 1.80 -0.69 3.26
C SER A 273 3.11 -0.89 4.03
N ARG A 274 3.59 -2.14 4.18
CA ARG A 274 4.86 -2.43 4.87
C ARG A 274 6.06 -2.11 3.99
N VAL A 275 6.00 -2.47 2.71
CA VAL A 275 7.08 -2.22 1.74
C VAL A 275 7.29 -0.73 1.50
N THR A 276 6.21 0.05 1.41
CA THR A 276 6.30 1.52 1.24
C THR A 276 6.46 2.27 2.55
N GLY A 277 6.44 1.59 3.70
CA GLY A 277 6.69 2.19 5.01
C GLY A 277 5.60 3.16 5.47
N LEU A 278 4.33 2.91 5.13
CA LEU A 278 3.22 3.81 5.49
C LEU A 278 3.01 3.85 7.02
N PRO A 279 3.11 5.04 7.66
CA PRO A 279 2.95 5.17 9.11
C PRO A 279 1.49 5.03 9.56
N ASN A 280 0.54 5.40 8.69
CA ASN A 280 -0.89 5.36 8.95
C ASN A 280 -1.60 4.50 7.89
N ARG A 281 -2.85 4.12 8.16
CA ARG A 281 -3.66 3.36 7.19
C ARG A 281 -3.95 4.21 5.94
N PRO A 282 -3.76 3.68 4.71
CA PRO A 282 -4.05 4.41 3.48
C PRO A 282 -5.56 4.63 3.28
N HIS A 283 -5.95 5.55 2.39
CA HIS A 283 -7.29 5.50 1.78
C HIS A 283 -7.31 4.27 0.87
N LEU A 284 -8.48 3.67 0.73
CA LEU A 284 -8.71 2.57 -0.20
C LEU A 284 -9.68 3.05 -1.26
N ILE A 285 -9.29 2.88 -2.51
CA ILE A 285 -10.16 3.07 -3.66
C ILE A 285 -10.26 1.71 -4.35
N PHE A 286 -11.47 1.16 -4.40
CA PHE A 286 -11.73 -0.01 -5.21
C PHE A 286 -11.81 0.41 -6.67
N VAL A 287 -11.01 -0.23 -7.51
CA VAL A 287 -10.97 -0.02 -8.96
C VAL A 287 -11.42 -1.34 -9.61
N ASP A 288 -12.69 -1.65 -9.37
CA ASP A 288 -13.40 -2.81 -9.88
C ASP A 288 -14.92 -2.53 -9.88
N GLY A 289 -15.66 -3.33 -10.64
CA GLY A 289 -17.10 -3.22 -10.82
C GLY A 289 -17.93 -4.14 -9.93
N HIS A 290 -17.40 -4.62 -8.81
CA HIS A 290 -18.10 -5.60 -7.97
C HIS A 290 -19.37 -4.99 -7.35
N CYS A 291 -20.41 -5.81 -7.24
CA CYS A 291 -21.64 -5.44 -6.56
C CYS A 291 -21.44 -5.11 -5.06
N LYS A 292 -22.43 -4.46 -4.45
CA LYS A 292 -22.47 -4.34 -2.99
C LYS A 292 -22.80 -5.71 -2.38
N VAL A 293 -22.01 -6.11 -1.39
CA VAL A 293 -22.31 -7.32 -0.61
C VAL A 293 -23.63 -7.11 0.13
N TYR A 294 -24.65 -7.89 -0.22
CA TYR A 294 -25.76 -8.12 0.68
C TYR A 294 -25.31 -9.15 1.71
N VAL A 295 -25.28 -8.75 2.98
CA VAL A 295 -25.55 -9.75 4.02
C VAL A 295 -27.00 -10.13 3.80
N LEU A 296 -27.24 -11.26 3.12
CA LEU A 296 -28.55 -11.90 3.13
C LEU A 296 -28.89 -12.09 4.61
N ASN A 297 -29.81 -11.29 5.13
CA ASN A 297 -30.50 -11.61 6.36
C ASN A 297 -31.26 -12.90 6.05
N LEU A 298 -30.64 -14.03 6.36
CA LEU A 298 -31.31 -15.31 6.47
C LEU A 298 -32.30 -15.15 7.63
N ALA A 299 -33.53 -14.78 7.28
CA ALA A 299 -34.68 -14.82 8.18
C ALA A 299 -35.12 -16.26 8.41
#